data_AF-A0A962FQ12-F1
#
_entry.id   AF-A0A962FQ12-F1
#
_cell.length_a   1.000
_cell.length_b   1.000
_cell.length_c   1.000
_cell.angle_alpha   90.00
_cell.angle_beta   90.00
_cell.angle_gamma   90.00
#
_symmetry.space_group_name_H-M   'P 1'
#
loop_
_entity.id
_entity.type
_entity.pdbx_description
1 polymer ?
#
loop_
_entity_poly.entity_id
_entity_poly.type
_entity_poly.pdbx_seq_one_letter_code
_entity_poly.pdbx_strand_id
1 'polypeptide(L)'
;MSIGMLVLLLKCLGSPAMAATVEVSAGGPGRVPLSSEVEVLEDRTAGLSVQDVLAASTSSAFEPLAPRSASFGFTRSAWWQRVRVRNAGDASLRLLLRMDYPLL
;
A
#
# COMPACT_ATOMS: atom_id res chain seq x y z
N MET A 1 -18.39 31.39 18.14
CA MET A 1 -17.76 30.18 17.57
C MET A 1 -18.22 30.07 16.13
N SER A 2 -17.38 30.52 15.19
CA SER A 2 -17.80 30.85 13.81
C SER A 2 -17.98 29.59 12.95
N ILE A 3 -19.10 29.49 12.25
CA ILE A 3 -19.45 28.39 11.31
C ILE A 3 -18.33 28.12 10.29
N GLY A 4 -17.56 29.15 9.92
CA GLY A 4 -16.41 29.01 9.03
C GLY A 4 -15.31 28.09 9.58
N MET A 5 -15.12 28.02 10.89
CA MET A 5 -14.12 27.14 11.51
C MET A 5 -14.55 25.67 11.44
N LEU A 6 -15.86 25.40 11.55
CA LEU A 6 -16.43 24.05 11.45
C LEU A 6 -16.35 23.50 10.01
N VAL A 7 -16.61 24.35 9.01
CA VAL A 7 -16.49 23.97 7.58
C VAL A 7 -15.03 23.69 7.20
N LEU A 8 -14.06 24.43 7.77
CA LEU A 8 -12.64 24.20 7.54
C LEU A 8 -12.17 22.87 8.19
N LEU A 9 -12.62 22.58 9.40
CA LEU A 9 -12.30 21.34 10.11
C LEU A 9 -12.86 20.10 9.39
N LEU A 10 -14.07 20.17 8.82
CA LEU A 10 -14.65 19.04 8.06
C LEU A 10 -13.86 18.69 6.79
N LYS A 11 -13.18 19.65 6.15
CA LYS A 11 -12.41 19.38 4.92
C LYS A 11 -11.06 18.69 5.18
N CYS A 12 -10.49 18.82 6.37
CA CYS A 12 -9.20 18.18 6.71
C CYS A 12 -9.32 16.71 7.12
N LEU A 13 -10.52 16.23 7.49
CA LEU A 13 -10.72 14.84 7.93
C LEU A 13 -10.83 13.83 6.77
N GLY A 14 -10.96 14.30 5.53
CA GLY A 14 -11.20 13.45 4.37
C GLY A 14 -9.96 13.08 3.54
N SER A 15 -8.75 13.42 3.99
CA SER A 15 -7.54 13.07 3.23
C SER A 15 -7.37 11.54 3.24
N PRO A 16 -7.45 10.86 2.08
CA PRO A 16 -7.08 9.46 2.03
C PRO A 16 -5.62 9.36 2.49
N ALA A 17 -5.37 8.54 3.51
CA ALA A 17 -4.03 8.30 4.02
C ALA A 17 -3.24 7.54 2.94
N MET A 18 -2.64 8.24 1.99
CA MET A 18 -1.80 7.62 0.97
C MET A 18 -0.66 6.86 1.65
N ALA A 19 -0.49 5.60 1.28
CA ALA A 19 0.66 4.80 1.71
C ALA A 19 1.95 5.51 1.26
N ALA A 20 2.87 5.71 2.18
CA ALA A 20 4.13 6.39 1.94
C ALA A 20 5.11 5.47 1.20
N THR A 21 6.14 6.08 0.60
CA THR A 21 7.23 5.33 -0.04
C THR A 21 8.21 4.87 1.03
N VAL A 22 8.53 3.59 1.04
CA VAL A 22 9.51 2.99 1.96
C VAL A 22 10.91 3.30 1.47
N GLU A 23 11.68 4.04 2.27
CA GLU A 23 13.06 4.37 1.97
C GLU A 23 14.01 3.33 2.57
N VAL A 24 14.94 2.85 1.75
CA VAL A 24 15.96 1.87 2.15
C VAL A 24 17.34 2.35 1.75
N SER A 25 18.34 2.09 2.58
CA SER A 25 19.73 2.50 2.34
C SER A 25 20.70 1.49 2.96
N ALA A 26 21.95 1.50 2.48
CA ALA A 26 23.00 0.67 3.03
C ALA A 26 23.29 1.10 4.48
N GLY A 27 23.35 0.13 5.40
CA GLY A 27 23.48 0.42 6.84
C GLY A 27 22.15 0.77 7.54
N GLY A 28 21.03 0.74 6.82
CA GLY A 28 19.70 0.83 7.40
C GLY A 28 19.34 -0.39 8.26
N PRO A 29 18.16 -0.39 8.90
CA PRO A 29 17.70 -1.50 9.72
C PRO A 29 17.63 -2.79 8.90
N GLY A 30 18.09 -3.91 9.48
CA GLY A 30 18.12 -5.21 8.78
C GLY A 30 16.74 -5.77 8.41
N ARG A 31 15.66 -5.20 8.95
CA ARG A 31 14.28 -5.50 8.60
C ARG A 31 13.42 -4.24 8.70
N VAL A 32 12.62 -3.98 7.67
CA VAL A 32 11.67 -2.88 7.63
C VAL A 32 10.26 -3.46 7.60
N PRO A 33 9.38 -3.16 8.58
CA PRO A 33 7.98 -3.56 8.53
C PRO A 33 7.26 -2.76 7.44
N LEU A 34 6.51 -3.45 6.57
CA LEU A 34 5.83 -2.82 5.43
C LEU A 34 4.33 -2.60 5.65
N SER A 35 3.74 -3.14 6.72
CA SER A 35 2.28 -3.28 6.87
C SER A 35 1.48 -1.96 6.77
N SER A 36 2.06 -0.82 7.14
CA SER A 36 1.43 0.50 7.01
C SER A 36 1.54 1.11 5.61
N GLU A 37 2.47 0.61 4.79
CA GLU A 37 2.80 1.15 3.47
C GLU A 37 2.33 0.24 2.32
N VAL A 38 1.60 -0.83 2.65
CA VAL A 38 0.98 -1.71 1.66
C VAL A 38 -0.32 -1.07 1.17
N GLU A 39 -0.50 -1.08 -0.14
CA GLU A 39 -1.77 -0.81 -0.80
C GLU A 39 -2.31 -2.12 -1.40
N VAL A 40 -3.63 -2.22 -1.52
CA VAL A 40 -4.33 -3.39 -2.02
C VAL A 40 -5.29 -3.05 -3.14
N LEU A 41 -5.47 -4.00 -4.04
CA LEU A 41 -6.49 -3.97 -5.09
C LEU A 41 -7.22 -5.32 -5.09
N GLU A 42 -8.54 -5.27 -4.91
CA GLU A 42 -9.40 -6.44 -5.08
C GLU A 42 -9.79 -6.60 -6.55
N ASP A 43 -9.39 -7.71 -7.16
CA ASP A 43 -9.89 -8.16 -8.44
C ASP A 43 -10.94 -9.26 -8.22
N ARG A 44 -12.21 -8.85 -8.21
CA ARG A 44 -13.36 -9.75 -8.01
C ARG A 44 -13.56 -10.76 -9.14
N THR A 45 -12.97 -10.50 -10.31
CA THR A 45 -13.09 -11.38 -11.49
C THR A 45 -11.95 -12.39 -11.57
N ALA A 46 -10.86 -12.15 -10.83
CA ALA A 46 -9.59 -12.87 -10.96
C ALA A 46 -9.06 -12.91 -12.41
N GLY A 47 -9.36 -11.87 -13.19
CA GLY A 47 -9.06 -11.77 -14.61
C GLY A 47 -7.91 -10.82 -14.95
N LEU A 48 -7.41 -10.03 -13.99
CA LEU A 48 -6.30 -9.12 -14.23
C LEU A 48 -4.99 -9.87 -14.40
N SER A 49 -4.21 -9.51 -15.43
CA SER A 49 -2.82 -9.92 -15.57
C SER A 49 -1.87 -8.97 -14.82
N VAL A 50 -0.60 -9.35 -14.69
CA VAL A 50 0.43 -8.47 -14.13
C VAL A 50 0.58 -7.20 -14.98
N GLN A 51 0.47 -7.29 -16.30
CA GLN A 51 0.55 -6.13 -17.18
C GLN A 51 -0.61 -5.15 -16.93
N ASP A 52 -1.82 -5.68 -16.73
CA ASP A 52 -2.99 -4.86 -16.41
C ASP A 52 -2.85 -4.16 -15.06
N VAL A 53 -2.29 -4.86 -14.06
CA VAL A 53 -2.06 -4.32 -12.71
C VAL A 53 -0.99 -3.22 -12.72
N LEU A 54 0.03 -3.36 -13.56
CA LEU A 54 1.08 -2.36 -13.72
C LEU A 54 0.65 -1.17 -14.59
N ALA A 55 -0.45 -1.26 -15.33
CA ALA A 55 -0.94 -0.17 -16.16
C ALA A 55 -1.37 1.04 -15.33
N ALA A 56 -1.14 2.24 -15.87
CA ALA A 56 -1.47 3.50 -15.18
C ALA A 56 -2.96 3.62 -14.81
N SER A 57 -3.84 3.06 -15.63
CA SER A 57 -5.30 3.00 -15.41
C SER A 57 -5.68 2.23 -14.15
N THR A 58 -4.90 1.22 -13.77
CA THR A 58 -5.15 0.37 -12.60
C THR A 58 -4.44 0.91 -11.37
N SER A 59 -3.40 1.73 -11.56
CA SER A 59 -2.57 2.27 -10.48
C SER A 59 -3.35 3.09 -9.45
N SER A 60 -4.40 3.80 -9.88
CA SER A 60 -5.27 4.61 -9.02
C SER A 60 -6.33 3.81 -8.27
N ALA A 61 -6.53 2.52 -8.60
CA ALA A 61 -7.53 1.66 -7.95
C ALA A 61 -6.99 0.96 -6.68
N PHE A 62 -5.70 1.13 -6.39
CA PHE A 62 -5.06 0.63 -5.19
C PHE A 62 -5.38 1.53 -4.01
N GLU A 63 -5.83 0.92 -2.92
CA GLU A 63 -6.20 1.61 -1.69
C GLU A 63 -5.25 1.21 -0.56
N PRO A 64 -4.95 2.11 0.40
CA PRO A 64 -4.16 1.77 1.58
C PRO A 64 -4.73 0.57 2.35
N LEU A 65 -3.87 -0.36 2.76
CA LEU A 65 -4.28 -1.49 3.58
C LEU A 65 -4.76 -0.99 4.95
N ALA A 66 -6.01 -1.28 5.30
CA ALA A 66 -6.54 -0.86 6.59
C ALA A 66 -5.79 -1.56 7.77
N PRO A 67 -5.61 -0.88 8.92
CA PRO A 67 -4.72 -1.32 10.01
C PRO A 67 -4.97 -2.70 10.65
N ARG A 68 -6.07 -3.38 10.29
CA ARG A 68 -6.48 -4.66 10.87
C ARG A 68 -6.70 -5.79 9.84
N SER A 69 -6.49 -5.58 8.54
CA SER A 69 -7.17 -6.41 7.53
C SER A 69 -6.29 -6.92 6.38
N ALA A 70 -5.11 -7.46 6.65
CA ALA A 70 -4.47 -8.38 5.68
C ALA A 70 -5.21 -9.73 5.58
N SER A 71 -6.21 -9.97 6.44
CA SER A 71 -7.13 -11.10 6.36
C SER A 71 -8.37 -10.70 5.58
N PHE A 72 -8.40 -11.01 4.28
CA PHE A 72 -9.51 -10.72 3.38
C PHE A 72 -10.69 -11.71 3.54
N GLY A 73 -10.55 -12.70 4.42
CA GLY A 73 -11.48 -13.83 4.54
C GLY A 73 -11.41 -14.78 3.34
N PHE A 74 -12.37 -15.70 3.25
CA PHE A 74 -12.48 -16.62 2.11
C PHE A 74 -13.31 -15.96 1.01
N THR A 75 -12.66 -15.55 -0.09
CA THR A 75 -13.33 -15.02 -1.28
C THR A 75 -12.82 -15.72 -2.54
N ARG A 76 -13.50 -15.51 -3.68
CA ARG A 76 -13.02 -15.94 -5.00
C ARG A 76 -12.18 -14.86 -5.71
N SER A 77 -11.98 -13.71 -5.06
CA SER A 77 -11.25 -12.58 -5.63
C SER A 77 -9.76 -12.88 -5.67
N ALA A 78 -9.06 -12.38 -6.68
CA ALA A 78 -7.63 -12.20 -6.62
C ALA A 78 -7.31 -10.90 -5.87
N TRP A 79 -6.34 -10.93 -4.97
CA TRP A 79 -5.90 -9.74 -4.23
C TRP A 79 -4.48 -9.38 -4.62
N TRP A 80 -4.31 -8.16 -5.14
CA TRP A 80 -3.01 -7.62 -5.50
C TRP A 80 -2.51 -6.72 -4.37
N GLN A 81 -1.26 -6.92 -3.95
CA GLN A 81 -0.59 -6.09 -2.94
C GLN A 81 0.52 -5.29 -3.59
N ARG A 82 0.62 -4.02 -3.24
CA ARG A 82 1.64 -3.10 -3.75
C ARG A 82 2.35 -2.40 -2.60
N VAL A 83 3.66 -2.25 -2.75
CA VAL A 83 4.49 -1.42 -1.88
C VAL A 83 5.45 -0.63 -2.76
N ARG A 84 5.64 0.66 -2.44
CA ARG A 84 6.61 1.50 -3.13
C ARG A 84 7.89 1.54 -2.32
N VAL A 85 9.00 1.15 -2.94
CA VAL A 85 10.32 1.12 -2.29
C VAL A 85 11.29 2.01 -3.06
N ARG A 86 12.01 2.87 -2.35
CA ARG A 86 13.01 3.78 -2.91
C ARG A 86 14.37 3.50 -2.28
N ASN A 87 15.37 3.22 -3.10
CA ASN A 87 16.75 3.25 -2.67
C ASN A 87 17.16 4.71 -2.45
N ALA A 88 17.43 5.09 -1.21
CA ALA A 88 17.78 6.45 -0.83
C ALA A 88 19.30 6.71 -0.81
N GLY A 89 20.12 5.68 -1.10
CA GLY A 89 21.57 5.81 -1.20
C GLY A 89 22.10 5.50 -2.59
N ASP A 90 23.42 5.67 -2.74
CA ASP A 90 24.12 5.52 -4.03
C ASP A 90 24.62 4.09 -4.28
N ALA A 91 24.54 3.22 -3.27
CA ALA A 91 24.95 1.82 -3.37
C ALA A 91 23.79 0.93 -3.83
N SER A 92 24.07 -0.07 -4.66
CA SER A 92 23.09 -1.11 -4.99
C SER A 92 22.75 -1.95 -3.77
N LEU A 93 21.45 -2.17 -3.53
CA LEU A 93 20.95 -2.96 -2.41
C LEU A 93 20.46 -4.33 -2.88
N ARG A 94 20.74 -5.36 -2.09
CA ARG A 94 20.10 -6.67 -2.22
C ARG A 94 19.04 -6.79 -1.13
N LEU A 95 17.78 -6.83 -1.54
CA LEU A 95 16.63 -6.86 -0.64
C LEU A 95 15.89 -8.19 -0.77
N LEU A 96 15.23 -8.60 0.32
CA LEU A 96 14.32 -9.74 0.35
C LEU A 96 12.95 -9.25 0.80
N LEU A 97 11.94 -9.40 -0.04
CA LEU A 97 10.55 -9.24 0.37
C LEU A 97 10.11 -10.52 1.10
N ARG A 98 9.65 -10.39 2.34
CA ARG A 98 9.18 -11.51 3.17
C ARG A 98 7.71 -11.32 3.51
N MET A 99 6.91 -12.36 3.30
CA MET A 99 5.55 -12.48 3.82
C MET A 99 5.57 -13.45 5.01
N ASP A 100 5.21 -12.98 6.20
CA ASP A 100 5.34 -13.78 7.43
C ASP A 100 4.27 -14.86 7.58
N TYR A 101 3.07 -14.66 7.01
CA TYR A 101 1.98 -15.63 7.11
C TYR A 101 1.10 -15.63 5.84
N PRO A 102 1.53 -16.31 4.78
CA PRO A 102 0.70 -16.52 3.61
C PRO A 102 -0.34 -17.60 3.94
N LEU A 103 -1.56 -17.19 4.30
CA LEU A 103 -2.73 -18.04 4.05
C LEU A 103 -3.03 -17.95 2.56
N LEU A 104 -2.36 -18.77 1.75
CA LEU A 104 -2.69 -18.98 0.34
C LEU A 104 -3.70 -20.12 0.22
#